data_AF-A0A947SM05-F1
#
_entry.id   AF-A0A947SM05-F1
#
_cell.length_a   1.000
_cell.length_b   1.000
_cell.length_c   1.000
_cell.angle_alpha   90.00
_cell.angle_beta   90.00
_cell.angle_gamma   90.00
#
_symmetry.space_group_name_H-M   'P 1'
#
loop_
_entity.id
_entity.type
_entity.pdbx_description
1 polymer ?
#
loop_
_entity_poly.entity_id
_entity_poly.type
_entity_poly.pdbx_seq_one_letter_code
_entity_poly.pdbx_strand_id
1 'polypeptide(L)'
;MNRFQKVNISKDEWFVIGLITILAFVLIGLLPKIMNSRWFISLIPPLQYISFNFGFILLTIILFGMPTSYFLKQRIHILTMLRGGVSSWLIFSFMLDLWQPPFAFGPGGGQLILLPESLVGTSVDYMLGWTYIQIFPVQNVILNIPIIGKISLLFILIYFITPILAVLIVALVLRPGILLKLLKNKAT
;
A
#
# COMPACT_ATOMS: atom_id res chain seq x y z
N MET A 1 9.02 35.30 -37.84
CA MET A 1 8.55 35.89 -36.57
C MET A 1 7.73 34.81 -35.85
N ASN A 2 8.37 34.01 -35.00
CA ASN A 2 7.73 32.89 -34.31
C ASN A 2 6.84 33.42 -33.18
N ARG A 3 5.51 33.35 -33.37
CA ARG A 3 4.56 33.56 -32.28
C ARG A 3 4.77 32.43 -31.27
N PHE A 4 5.27 32.75 -30.09
CA PHE A 4 5.18 31.87 -28.94
C PHE A 4 3.70 31.59 -28.69
N GLN A 5 3.22 30.41 -29.08
CA GLN A 5 1.93 29.92 -28.62
C GLN A 5 2.00 29.83 -27.11
N LYS A 6 1.15 30.59 -26.40
CA LYS A 6 0.95 30.40 -24.97
C LYS A 6 0.49 28.96 -24.77
N VAL A 7 1.33 28.13 -24.17
CA VAL A 7 0.97 26.79 -23.71
C VAL A 7 -0.07 26.99 -22.61
N ASN A 8 -1.32 26.65 -22.92
CA ASN A 8 -2.42 26.78 -21.96
C ASN A 8 -2.51 25.48 -21.15
N ILE A 9 -1.80 25.46 -20.02
CA ILE A 9 -1.76 24.31 -19.11
C ILE A 9 -3.09 24.21 -18.38
N SER A 10 -3.76 23.08 -18.49
CA SER A 10 -5.01 22.77 -17.80
C SER A 10 -4.82 22.60 -16.29
N LYS A 11 -5.90 22.71 -15.51
CA LYS A 11 -5.86 22.50 -14.05
C LYS A 11 -5.33 21.12 -13.67
N ASP A 12 -5.66 20.10 -14.46
CA ASP A 12 -5.24 18.72 -14.23
C ASP A 12 -3.74 18.53 -14.50
N GLU A 13 -3.18 19.23 -15.49
CA GLU A 13 -1.73 19.23 -15.75
C GLU A 13 -0.96 19.98 -14.66
N TRP A 14 -1.49 21.10 -14.16
CA TRP A 14 -0.92 21.78 -12.98
C TRP A 14 -0.93 20.88 -11.73
N PHE A 15 -1.99 20.09 -11.54
CA PHE A 15 -2.06 19.11 -10.46
C PHE A 15 -0.94 18.06 -10.58
N VAL A 16 -0.72 17.54 -11.79
CA VAL A 16 0.36 16.56 -12.05
C VAL A 16 1.74 17.16 -11.76
N ILE A 17 2.01 18.39 -12.24
CA ILE A 17 3.27 19.09 -11.96
C ILE A 17 3.48 19.27 -10.45
N GLY A 18 2.44 19.68 -9.73
CA GLY A 18 2.47 19.78 -8.27
C GLY A 18 2.77 18.44 -7.60
N LEU A 19 2.14 17.36 -8.06
CA LEU A 19 2.34 16.02 -7.51
C LEU A 19 3.76 15.48 -7.76
N ILE A 20 4.33 15.71 -8.96
CA ILE A 20 5.73 15.39 -9.26
C ILE A 20 6.69 16.20 -8.37
N THR A 21 6.39 17.47 -8.12
CA THR A 21 7.21 18.33 -7.27
C THR A 21 7.21 17.84 -5.82
N ILE A 22 6.02 17.49 -5.29
CA ILE A 22 5.88 16.91 -3.94
C ILE A 22 6.61 15.57 -3.88
N LEU A 23 6.47 14.71 -4.89
CA LEU A 23 7.16 13.43 -4.96
C LEU A 23 8.69 13.61 -4.87
N ALA A 24 9.25 14.52 -5.67
CA ALA A 24 10.69 14.80 -5.64
C ALA A 24 11.14 15.30 -4.26
N PHE A 25 10.38 16.21 -3.65
CA PHE A 25 10.65 16.70 -2.30
C PHE A 25 10.62 15.57 -1.26
N VAL A 26 9.63 14.69 -1.33
CA VAL A 26 9.49 13.56 -0.40
C VAL A 26 10.63 12.55 -0.57
N LEU A 27 10.90 12.10 -1.79
CA LEU A 27 11.91 11.05 -2.04
C LEU A 27 13.33 11.54 -1.78
N ILE A 28 13.67 12.77 -2.19
CA ILE A 28 15.04 13.29 -2.12
C ILE A 28 15.30 14.00 -0.79
N GLY A 29 14.32 14.75 -0.29
CA GLY A 29 14.49 15.60 0.89
C GLY A 29 14.02 14.96 2.19
N LEU A 30 12.83 14.37 2.18
CA LEU A 30 12.12 13.96 3.39
C LEU A 30 12.50 12.55 3.85
N LEU A 31 12.46 11.56 2.96
CA LEU A 31 12.68 10.15 3.28
C LEU A 31 14.00 9.90 4.04
N PRO A 32 15.17 10.42 3.57
CA PRO A 32 16.45 10.19 4.25
C PRO A 32 16.49 10.77 5.68
N LYS A 33 15.71 11.83 5.94
CA LYS A 33 15.66 12.49 7.25
C LYS A 33 14.68 11.81 8.22
N ILE A 34 13.60 11.23 7.69
CA ILE A 34 12.56 10.59 8.50
C ILE A 34 13.06 9.29 9.14
N MET A 35 13.83 8.49 8.40
CA MET A 35 14.28 7.16 8.82
C MET A 35 15.04 7.11 10.16
N ASN A 36 15.63 8.24 10.59
CA ASN A 36 16.41 8.35 11.82
C ASN A 36 15.76 9.27 12.87
N SER A 37 14.56 9.78 12.60
CA SER A 37 13.90 10.75 13.48
C SER A 37 13.13 10.07 14.61
N ARG A 38 13.24 10.60 15.84
CA ARG A 38 12.58 10.02 17.02
C ARG A 38 11.06 9.97 16.88
N TRP A 39 10.45 11.01 16.31
CA TRP A 39 9.00 11.07 16.14
C TRP A 39 8.50 9.96 15.21
N PHE A 40 9.25 9.62 14.16
CA PHE A 40 8.89 8.57 13.22
C PHE A 40 8.99 7.19 13.84
N ILE A 41 10.08 6.93 14.57
CA ILE A 41 10.29 5.67 15.29
C ILE A 41 9.21 5.46 16.37
N SER A 42 8.65 6.55 16.91
CA SER A 42 7.57 6.48 17.90
C SER A 42 6.16 6.30 17.32
N LEU A 43 6.01 6.30 15.99
CA LEU A 43 4.71 6.05 15.36
C LEU A 43 4.29 4.59 15.57
N ILE A 44 2.98 4.36 15.61
CA ILE A 44 2.45 3.00 15.51
C ILE A 44 2.75 2.43 14.11
N PRO A 45 2.89 1.10 13.98
CA PRO A 45 3.38 0.49 12.74
C PRO A 45 2.59 0.85 11.47
N PRO A 46 1.24 0.93 11.46
CA PRO A 46 0.52 1.37 10.28
C PRO A 46 0.85 2.79 9.83
N LEU A 47 1.04 3.71 10.78
CA LEU A 47 1.41 5.09 10.46
C LEU A 47 2.87 5.16 9.99
N GLN A 48 3.75 4.37 10.59
CA GLN A 48 5.15 4.29 10.17
C GLN A 48 5.28 3.75 8.74
N TYR A 49 4.55 2.67 8.41
CA TYR A 49 4.49 2.09 7.07
C TYR A 49 3.98 3.09 6.02
N ILE A 50 2.84 3.75 6.29
CA ILE A 50 2.27 4.74 5.36
C ILE A 50 3.20 5.94 5.19
N SER A 51 3.78 6.45 6.28
CA SER A 51 4.68 7.61 6.23
C SER A 51 5.96 7.31 5.45
N PHE A 52 6.53 6.11 5.64
CA PHE A 52 7.69 5.66 4.88
C PHE A 52 7.37 5.46 3.41
N ASN A 53 6.20 4.89 3.10
CA ASN A 53 5.81 4.58 1.73
C ASN A 53 5.10 5.72 0.99
N PHE A 54 4.92 6.89 1.61
CA PHE A 54 4.18 8.00 1.02
C PHE A 54 4.75 8.44 -0.34
N GLY A 55 6.09 8.51 -0.45
CA GLY A 55 6.76 8.79 -1.73
C GLY A 55 6.47 7.72 -2.79
N PHE A 56 6.49 6.45 -2.41
CA PHE A 56 6.17 5.35 -3.32
C PHE A 56 4.69 5.34 -3.75
N ILE A 57 3.76 5.72 -2.87
CA ILE A 57 2.34 5.91 -3.21
C ILE A 57 2.17 6.99 -4.27
N LEU A 58 2.85 8.13 -4.10
CA LEU A 58 2.82 9.22 -5.08
C LEU A 58 3.45 8.77 -6.42
N LEU A 59 4.53 7.98 -6.36
CA LEU A 59 5.18 7.44 -7.55
C LEU A 59 4.25 6.51 -8.33
N THR A 60 3.53 5.59 -7.67
CA THR A 60 2.58 4.70 -8.38
C THR A 60 1.39 5.46 -8.96
N ILE A 61 0.94 6.55 -8.31
CA ILE A 61 -0.09 7.44 -8.86
C ILE A 61 0.37 8.06 -10.18
N ILE A 62 1.63 8.48 -10.29
CA ILE A 62 2.17 9.01 -11.53
C ILE A 62 2.35 7.88 -12.56
N LEU A 63 3.08 6.81 -12.19
CA LEU A 63 3.51 5.78 -13.14
C LEU A 63 2.37 4.90 -13.65
N PHE A 64 1.40 4.57 -12.78
CA PHE A 64 0.29 3.68 -13.13
C PHE A 64 -1.04 4.40 -13.21
N GLY A 65 -1.28 5.36 -12.32
CA GLY A 65 -2.51 6.13 -12.30
C GLY A 65 -2.68 6.99 -13.56
N MET A 66 -1.63 7.71 -13.97
CA MET A 66 -1.72 8.62 -15.12
C MET A 66 -2.01 7.87 -16.42
N PRO A 67 -1.27 6.79 -16.78
CA PRO A 67 -1.62 5.98 -17.95
C PRO A 67 -3.03 5.40 -17.84
N THR A 68 -3.41 4.85 -16.67
CA THR A 68 -4.76 4.29 -16.47
C THR A 68 -5.85 5.32 -16.74
N SER A 69 -5.67 6.55 -16.27
CA SER A 69 -6.59 7.64 -16.55
C SER A 69 -6.65 7.96 -18.04
N TYR A 70 -5.50 8.07 -18.70
CA TYR A 70 -5.44 8.41 -20.11
C TYR A 70 -6.10 7.32 -20.97
N PHE A 71 -5.81 6.04 -20.73
CA PHE A 71 -6.43 4.94 -21.46
C PHE A 71 -7.96 4.87 -21.27
N LEU A 72 -8.46 5.09 -20.05
CA LEU A 72 -9.90 4.95 -19.76
C LEU A 72 -10.73 6.19 -20.08
N LYS A 73 -10.15 7.39 -19.99
CA LYS A 73 -10.87 8.67 -20.14
C LYS A 73 -10.41 9.48 -21.34
N GLN A 74 -9.36 9.05 -22.04
CA GLN A 74 -8.71 9.78 -23.15
C GLN A 74 -8.21 11.18 -22.73
N ARG A 75 -8.06 11.40 -21.41
CA ARG A 75 -7.54 12.60 -20.77
C ARG A 75 -7.09 12.28 -19.35
N ILE A 76 -6.29 13.16 -18.77
CA ILE A 76 -5.95 13.09 -17.35
C ILE A 76 -7.21 13.47 -16.55
N HIS A 77 -7.67 12.56 -15.71
CA HIS A 77 -8.82 12.70 -14.84
C HIS A 77 -8.38 12.29 -13.43
N ILE A 78 -8.23 13.28 -12.56
CA ILE A 78 -7.57 13.15 -11.25
C ILE A 78 -8.10 11.95 -10.46
N LEU A 79 -9.43 11.80 -10.36
CA LEU A 79 -10.01 10.72 -9.57
C LEU A 79 -9.69 9.32 -10.14
N THR A 80 -9.62 9.18 -11.46
CA THR A 80 -9.27 7.90 -12.10
C THR A 80 -7.78 7.61 -11.92
N MET A 81 -6.95 8.65 -12.02
CA MET A 81 -5.51 8.56 -11.75
C MET A 81 -5.23 8.12 -10.31
N LEU A 82 -5.85 8.78 -9.32
CA LEU A 82 -5.69 8.44 -7.91
C LEU A 82 -6.14 7.00 -7.63
N ARG A 83 -7.31 6.58 -8.12
CA ARG A 83 -7.81 5.21 -7.94
C ARG A 83 -6.86 4.19 -8.54
N GLY A 84 -6.43 4.39 -9.79
CA GLY A 84 -5.48 3.49 -10.46
C GLY A 84 -4.17 3.37 -9.68
N GLY A 85 -3.57 4.50 -9.30
CA GLY A 85 -2.31 4.56 -8.56
C GLY A 85 -2.35 3.91 -7.18
N VAL A 86 -3.36 4.25 -6.38
CA VAL A 86 -3.54 3.68 -5.04
C VAL A 86 -3.82 2.19 -5.14
N SER A 87 -4.65 1.75 -6.09
CA SER A 87 -4.88 0.32 -6.33
C SER A 87 -3.59 -0.41 -6.72
N SER A 88 -2.77 0.15 -7.61
CA SER A 88 -1.47 -0.43 -7.96
C SER A 88 -0.53 -0.53 -6.76
N TRP A 89 -0.48 0.50 -5.91
CA TRP A 89 0.31 0.46 -4.69
C TRP A 89 -0.19 -0.57 -3.69
N LEU A 90 -1.50 -0.72 -3.50
CA LEU A 90 -2.09 -1.73 -2.63
C LEU A 90 -1.75 -3.15 -3.11
N ILE A 91 -1.83 -3.41 -4.41
CA ILE A 91 -1.42 -4.70 -4.99
C ILE A 91 0.07 -4.93 -4.72
N PHE A 92 0.91 -3.95 -5.04
CA PHE A 92 2.35 -4.07 -4.83
C PHE A 92 2.67 -4.34 -3.35
N SER A 93 2.14 -3.53 -2.45
CA SER A 93 2.35 -3.64 -1.00
C SER A 93 1.90 -5.00 -0.46
N PHE A 94 0.64 -5.39 -0.71
CA PHE A 94 0.06 -6.56 -0.06
C PHE A 94 0.30 -7.89 -0.78
N MET A 95 0.78 -7.86 -2.03
CA MET A 95 1.05 -9.09 -2.78
C MET A 95 2.53 -9.30 -3.11
N LEU A 96 3.32 -8.23 -3.27
CA LEU A 96 4.71 -8.32 -3.72
C LEU A 96 5.72 -7.89 -2.66
N ASP A 97 5.36 -6.93 -1.81
CA ASP A 97 6.19 -6.46 -0.69
C ASP A 97 5.96 -7.28 0.59
N LEU A 98 4.88 -8.09 0.60
CA LEU A 98 4.61 -9.07 1.63
C LEU A 98 5.77 -10.08 1.65
N TRP A 99 6.40 -10.25 2.80
CA TRP A 99 7.58 -11.10 3.01
C TRP A 99 8.93 -10.52 2.54
N GLN A 100 9.05 -9.18 2.46
CA GLN A 100 10.32 -8.51 2.21
C GLN A 100 11.02 -7.99 3.49
N PRO A 101 12.37 -7.86 3.49
CA PRO A 101 13.08 -7.17 4.57
C PRO A 101 12.50 -5.76 4.82
N PRO A 102 12.54 -5.23 6.05
CA PRO A 102 13.40 -5.66 7.17
C PRO A 102 12.81 -6.71 8.10
N PHE A 103 11.62 -7.25 7.82
CA PHE A 103 10.89 -8.08 8.77
C PHE A 103 10.00 -9.12 8.08
N ALA A 104 9.93 -10.32 8.66
CA ALA A 104 9.06 -11.40 8.22
C ALA A 104 8.60 -12.25 9.42
N PHE A 105 7.37 -12.74 9.41
CA PHE A 105 6.88 -13.76 10.34
C PHE A 105 7.12 -15.17 9.79
N GLY A 106 7.55 -16.09 10.63
CA GLY A 106 7.67 -17.49 10.31
C GLY A 106 6.39 -18.28 10.57
N PRO A 107 6.31 -19.54 10.10
CA PRO A 107 5.14 -20.39 10.28
C PRO A 107 4.74 -20.58 11.75
N GLY A 108 5.69 -20.54 12.69
CA GLY A 108 5.44 -20.60 14.13
C GLY A 108 5.01 -19.28 14.79
N GLY A 109 4.87 -18.19 14.03
CA GLY A 109 4.56 -16.85 14.55
C GLY A 109 5.76 -16.06 15.09
N GLY A 110 6.95 -16.69 15.13
CA GLY A 110 8.20 -16.01 15.46
C GLY A 110 8.68 -15.08 14.35
N GLN A 111 9.50 -14.09 14.70
CA GLN A 111 10.11 -13.15 13.75
C GLN A 111 11.33 -13.80 13.09
N LEU A 112 11.45 -13.76 11.76
CA LEU A 112 12.52 -14.41 10.99
C LEU A 112 13.65 -13.47 10.57
N ILE A 113 13.37 -12.18 10.41
CA ILE A 113 14.35 -11.16 9.98
C ILE A 113 14.24 -9.97 10.93
N LEU A 114 15.37 -9.55 11.50
CA LEU A 114 15.52 -8.38 12.36
C LEU A 114 16.69 -7.54 11.81
N LEU A 115 16.39 -6.69 10.84
CA LEU A 115 17.25 -5.55 10.48
C LEU A 115 17.00 -4.39 11.48
N PRO A 116 17.83 -3.33 11.54
CA PRO A 116 17.81 -2.35 12.63
C PRO A 116 16.40 -1.91 13.02
N GLU A 117 16.14 -1.90 14.33
CA GLU A 117 14.83 -1.70 14.96
C GLU A 117 14.05 -0.49 14.41
N SER A 118 14.75 0.53 13.90
CA SER A 118 14.17 1.77 13.39
C SER A 118 13.28 1.59 12.14
N LEU A 119 13.49 0.55 11.33
CA LEU A 119 12.72 0.32 10.09
C LEU A 119 11.77 -0.86 10.17
N VAL A 120 11.73 -1.60 11.28
CA VAL A 120 10.86 -2.79 11.38
C VAL A 120 9.39 -2.44 11.11
N GLY A 121 8.93 -1.29 11.61
CA GLY A 121 7.57 -0.82 11.35
C GLY A 121 7.30 -0.25 9.96
N THR A 122 8.29 -0.28 9.06
CA THR A 122 8.09 0.04 7.64
C THR A 122 7.85 -1.19 6.77
N SER A 123 7.80 -2.40 7.34
CA SER A 123 7.38 -3.60 6.60
C SER A 123 5.86 -3.78 6.64
N VAL A 124 5.31 -4.26 5.54
CA VAL A 124 3.87 -4.55 5.43
C VAL A 124 3.48 -5.68 6.40
N ASP A 125 4.33 -6.70 6.54
CA ASP A 125 4.20 -7.85 7.42
C ASP A 125 4.03 -7.42 8.89
N TYR A 126 4.90 -6.53 9.37
CA TYR A 126 4.88 -6.08 10.75
C TYR A 126 3.68 -5.16 11.01
N MET A 127 3.37 -4.26 10.08
CA MET A 127 2.15 -3.46 10.14
C MET A 127 0.91 -4.35 10.26
N LEU A 128 0.79 -5.37 9.41
CA LEU A 128 -0.35 -6.28 9.38
C LEU A 128 -0.40 -7.13 10.65
N GLY A 129 0.73 -7.67 11.08
CA GLY A 129 0.80 -8.45 12.32
C GLY A 129 0.38 -7.64 13.53
N TRP A 130 0.89 -6.41 13.66
CA TRP A 130 0.44 -5.48 14.69
C TRP A 130 -1.07 -5.25 14.61
N THR A 131 -1.59 -4.95 13.42
CA THR A 131 -3.02 -4.67 13.20
C THR A 131 -3.90 -5.87 13.57
N TYR A 132 -3.53 -7.08 13.14
CA TYR A 132 -4.28 -8.28 13.47
C TYR A 132 -4.27 -8.58 14.96
N ILE A 133 -3.15 -8.37 15.66
CA ILE A 133 -3.06 -8.57 17.11
C ILE A 133 -3.96 -7.58 17.87
N GLN A 134 -4.06 -6.33 17.39
CA GLN A 134 -4.95 -5.33 18.00
C GLN A 134 -6.44 -5.66 17.81
N ILE A 135 -6.81 -6.23 16.65
CA ILE A 135 -8.21 -6.56 16.34
C ILE A 135 -8.60 -7.93 16.94
N PHE A 136 -7.67 -8.88 16.91
CA PHE A 136 -7.86 -10.24 17.37
C PHE A 136 -6.67 -10.68 18.25
N PRO A 137 -6.88 -11.21 19.47
CA PRO A 137 -5.78 -11.65 20.34
C PRO A 137 -5.22 -13.02 19.89
N VAL A 138 -4.64 -13.08 18.69
CA VAL A 138 -4.25 -14.32 17.98
C VAL A 138 -2.75 -14.63 18.02
N GLN A 139 -1.96 -13.79 18.70
CA GLN A 139 -0.49 -13.87 18.70
C GLN A 139 0.08 -15.25 19.07
N ASN A 140 -0.60 -15.98 19.95
CA ASN A 140 -0.16 -17.29 20.45
C ASN A 140 -1.05 -18.44 19.97
N VAL A 141 -1.95 -18.21 19.02
CA VAL A 141 -2.86 -19.24 18.52
C VAL A 141 -2.13 -20.09 17.48
N ILE A 142 -1.80 -21.32 17.85
CA ILE A 142 -1.16 -22.31 16.98
C ILE A 142 -2.21 -23.33 16.54
N LEU A 143 -2.40 -23.46 15.23
CA LEU A 143 -3.23 -24.47 14.59
C LEU A 143 -2.37 -25.68 14.23
N ASN A 144 -2.89 -26.89 14.49
CA ASN A 144 -2.26 -28.13 14.05
C ASN A 144 -2.98 -28.65 12.81
N ILE A 145 -2.38 -28.46 11.63
CA ILE A 145 -2.96 -28.87 10.35
C ILE A 145 -2.36 -30.24 9.99
N PRO A 146 -3.17 -31.29 9.76
CA PRO A 146 -2.67 -32.67 9.58
C PRO A 146 -1.60 -32.86 8.51
N ILE A 147 -1.57 -32.02 7.47
CA ILE A 147 -0.65 -32.14 6.32
C ILE A 147 0.55 -31.19 6.44
N ILE A 148 0.39 -30.05 7.11
CA ILE A 148 1.36 -28.94 7.11
C ILE A 148 2.08 -28.82 8.47
N GLY A 149 1.55 -29.47 9.51
CA GLY A 149 2.04 -29.38 10.88
C GLY A 149 1.50 -28.15 11.61
N LYS A 150 2.30 -27.63 12.53
CA LYS A 150 1.92 -26.49 13.39
C LYS A 150 2.11 -25.16 12.66
N ILE A 151 1.05 -24.39 12.52
CA ILE A 151 1.05 -23.05 11.91
C ILE A 151 0.37 -22.05 12.84
N SER A 152 0.95 -20.87 13.00
CA SER A 152 0.34 -19.74 13.70
C SER A 152 -0.85 -19.19 12.91
N LEU A 153 -1.96 -18.92 13.60
CA LEU A 153 -3.09 -18.21 13.01
C LEU A 153 -2.69 -16.83 12.50
N LEU A 154 -1.77 -16.14 13.18
CA LEU A 154 -1.23 -14.85 12.75
C LEU A 154 -0.55 -14.97 11.38
N PHE A 155 0.24 -16.02 11.16
CA PHE A 155 0.88 -16.31 9.88
C PHE A 155 -0.15 -16.49 8.76
N ILE A 156 -1.25 -17.21 9.03
CA ILE A 156 -2.34 -17.41 8.06
C ILE A 156 -3.00 -16.07 7.70
N LEU A 157 -3.30 -15.25 8.72
CA LEU A 157 -3.96 -13.96 8.51
C LEU A 157 -3.11 -13.02 7.64
N ILE A 158 -1.82 -12.94 7.93
CA ILE A 158 -0.89 -12.06 7.19
C ILE A 158 -0.67 -12.59 5.76
N TYR A 159 -0.29 -13.86 5.61
CA TYR A 159 0.21 -14.36 4.31
C TYR A 159 -0.84 -14.96 3.39
N PHE A 160 -2.02 -15.33 3.90
CA PHE A 160 -3.09 -15.93 3.09
C PHE A 160 -4.33 -15.05 3.04
N ILE A 161 -4.79 -14.55 4.19
CA ILE A 161 -6.03 -13.76 4.23
C ILE A 161 -5.80 -12.33 3.72
N THR A 162 -4.68 -11.69 4.07
CA THR A 162 -4.44 -10.30 3.65
C THR A 162 -4.38 -10.12 2.13
N PRO A 163 -3.67 -10.95 1.34
CA PRO A 163 -3.69 -10.83 -0.12
C PRO A 163 -5.11 -10.91 -0.70
N ILE A 164 -5.97 -11.78 -0.16
CA ILE A 164 -7.36 -11.90 -0.60
C ILE A 164 -8.14 -10.61 -0.28
N LEU A 165 -8.00 -10.09 0.95
CA LEU A 165 -8.64 -8.83 1.36
C LEU A 165 -8.14 -7.65 0.52
N ALA A 166 -6.85 -7.59 0.21
CA ALA A 166 -6.26 -6.56 -0.63
C ALA A 166 -6.87 -6.56 -2.02
N VAL A 167 -7.05 -7.73 -2.66
CA VAL A 167 -7.73 -7.85 -3.95
C VAL A 167 -9.17 -7.34 -3.87
N LEU A 168 -9.90 -7.66 -2.79
CA LEU A 168 -11.28 -7.17 -2.59
C LEU A 168 -11.33 -5.64 -2.42
N ILE A 169 -10.40 -5.06 -1.64
CA ILE A 169 -10.27 -3.61 -1.46
C ILE A 169 -9.95 -2.93 -2.79
N VAL A 170 -9.01 -3.49 -3.55
CA VAL A 170 -8.64 -2.99 -4.88
C VAL A 170 -9.85 -3.01 -5.83
N ALA A 171 -10.60 -4.10 -5.84
CA ALA A 171 -11.82 -4.21 -6.64
C ALA A 171 -12.86 -3.14 -6.22
N LEU A 172 -13.01 -2.88 -4.92
CA LEU A 172 -13.88 -1.83 -4.38
C LEU A 172 -13.41 -0.43 -4.82
N VAL A 173 -12.12 -0.14 -4.76
CA VAL A 173 -11.54 1.16 -5.15
C VAL A 173 -11.73 1.42 -6.64
N LEU A 174 -11.47 0.42 -7.49
CA LEU A 174 -11.55 0.56 -8.94
C LEU A 174 -13.00 0.59 -9.44
N ARG A 175 -13.85 -0.31 -8.93
CA ARG A 175 -15.23 -0.51 -9.44
C ARG A 175 -16.22 -0.80 -8.30
N PRO A 176 -16.50 0.18 -7.43
CA PRO A 176 -17.35 -0.03 -6.25
C PRO A 176 -18.75 -0.52 -6.61
N GLY A 177 -19.33 0.00 -7.70
CA GLY A 177 -20.68 -0.37 -8.15
C GLY A 177 -20.82 -1.81 -8.64
N ILE A 178 -19.75 -2.45 -9.15
CA ILE A 178 -19.80 -3.85 -9.61
C ILE A 178 -19.72 -4.78 -8.40
N LEU A 179 -18.79 -4.53 -7.48
CA LEU A 179 -18.63 -5.35 -6.29
C LEU A 179 -19.88 -5.31 -5.41
N LEU A 180 -20.47 -4.12 -5.20
CA LEU A 180 -21.72 -3.98 -4.44
C LEU A 180 -22.88 -4.74 -5.08
N LYS A 181 -22.96 -4.80 -6.41
CA LYS A 181 -23.98 -5.61 -7.11
C LYS A 181 -23.74 -7.11 -6.92
N LEU A 182 -22.50 -7.56 -7.00
CA LEU A 182 -22.15 -8.97 -6.75
C LEU A 182 -22.48 -9.41 -5.33
N LEU A 183 -22.23 -8.56 -4.33
CA LEU A 183 -22.56 -8.85 -2.94
C LEU A 183 -24.07 -8.85 -2.71
N LYS A 184 -24.81 -7.92 -3.31
CA LYS A 184 -26.29 -7.87 -3.20
C LYS A 184 -26.97 -9.08 -3.84
N ASN A 185 -26.53 -9.49 -5.03
CA ASN A 185 -27.15 -10.61 -5.76
C ASN A 185 -26.88 -11.99 -5.14
N LYS A 186 -25.92 -12.10 -4.20
CA LYS A 186 -25.65 -13.35 -3.45
C LYS A 186 -26.33 -13.38 -2.07
N ALA A 187 -26.90 -12.26 -1.62
CA ALA A 187 -27.63 -12.16 -0.35
C ALA A 187 -29.14 -12.41 -0.50
N THR A 188 -29.58 -12.74 -1.72
CA THR A 188 -30.94 -13.15 -2.10
C THR A 188 -30.88 -14.54 -2.68
#